data_AF-A0A537JC61-F1
#
_entry.id   AF-A0A537JC61-F1
#
_cell.length_a   1.000
_cell.length_b   1.000
_cell.length_c   1.000
_cell.angle_alpha   90.00
_cell.angle_beta   90.00
_cell.angle_gamma   90.00
#
_symmetry.space_group_name_H-M   'P 1'
#
loop_
_entity.id
_entity.type
_entity.pdbx_description
1 polymer ?
#
loop_
_entity_poly.entity_id
_entity_poly.type
_entity_poly.pdbx_seq_one_letter_code
_entity_poly.pdbx_strand_id
1 'polypeptide(L)'
;MNAGFKKRNKPWLTIEEESFLLKPIKTKKMKMKKKSPGNAIFFITAMAIIGTLSTGCQKEIKQEQNNTDALVSKNSKEAGFFENPNIVHIPLFIEDANMKPPVGNNTLLYDNRGHTRVLAPDGHQVTLGEFNSVSGYADVKCINAGTHAVFHLTGLIPNGVYTFWVVTFKSPGFDPTFANQIGEGALGAPDGSQNSFTATSTGSGSLSAITSAGPLSEFGSVGNCLSSEFEVHLVGAYHIDNLTHGGNPGVDLSTWVPQFAFPFKGGF
;
A
#
# COMPACT_ATOMS: atom_id res chain seq x y z
N MET A 1 -77.71 -33.31 -17.80
CA MET A 1 -77.41 -32.32 -18.86
C MET A 1 -76.03 -31.73 -18.59
N ASN A 2 -75.12 -31.94 -19.55
CA ASN A 2 -73.80 -31.30 -19.85
C ASN A 2 -72.79 -31.08 -18.69
N ALA A 3 -71.65 -31.79 -18.62
CA ALA A 3 -70.45 -31.75 -19.50
C ALA A 3 -69.82 -30.34 -19.56
N GLY A 4 -68.53 -30.10 -19.34
CA GLY A 4 -67.37 -30.97 -19.16
C GLY A 4 -66.10 -30.13 -18.98
N PHE A 5 -65.03 -30.86 -18.67
CA PHE A 5 -63.64 -30.46 -18.54
C PHE A 5 -63.12 -29.65 -19.76
N LYS A 6 -62.37 -28.56 -19.54
CA LYS A 6 -61.42 -28.03 -20.53
C LYS A 6 -60.17 -27.45 -19.87
N LYS A 7 -59.13 -28.28 -19.82
CA LYS A 7 -57.72 -27.88 -19.72
C LYS A 7 -57.41 -26.85 -20.81
N ARG A 8 -56.70 -25.78 -20.47
CA ARG A 8 -55.95 -24.97 -21.44
C ARG A 8 -54.46 -25.20 -21.20
N ASN A 9 -53.88 -26.04 -22.06
CA ASN A 9 -52.46 -25.99 -22.39
C ASN A 9 -52.20 -24.71 -23.19
N LYS A 10 -51.14 -23.99 -22.86
CA LYS A 10 -50.34 -23.23 -23.83
C LYS A 10 -48.86 -23.28 -23.45
N PRO A 11 -47.96 -23.21 -24.46
CA PRO A 11 -46.67 -23.88 -24.44
C PRO A 11 -45.48 -22.94 -24.20
N TRP A 12 -44.36 -23.57 -23.85
CA TRP A 12 -42.98 -23.23 -24.19
C TRP A 12 -42.75 -21.91 -24.93
N LEU A 13 -42.05 -20.98 -24.26
CA LEU A 13 -41.33 -19.91 -24.94
C LEU A 13 -39.91 -20.42 -25.24
N THR A 14 -39.67 -20.57 -26.53
CA THR A 14 -38.39 -20.81 -27.18
C THR A 14 -37.44 -19.64 -26.96
N ILE A 15 -36.17 -20.00 -26.77
CA ILE A 15 -35.01 -19.12 -26.82
C ILE A 15 -34.93 -18.58 -28.25
N GLU A 16 -35.15 -17.28 -28.44
CA GLU A 16 -34.80 -16.59 -29.69
C GLU A 16 -33.44 -15.91 -29.50
N GLU A 17 -32.50 -16.35 -30.33
CA GLU A 17 -31.25 -15.69 -30.63
C GLU A 17 -31.53 -14.28 -31.18
N GLU A 18 -31.18 -13.24 -30.42
CA GLU A 18 -30.92 -11.94 -31.03
C GLU A 18 -29.40 -11.75 -31.17
N SER A 19 -28.93 -12.08 -32.37
CA SER A 19 -27.66 -11.66 -32.92
C SER A 19 -27.61 -10.13 -33.02
N PHE A 20 -27.09 -9.47 -31.99
CA PHE A 20 -26.76 -8.05 -32.07
C PHE A 20 -25.46 -7.88 -32.87
N LEU A 21 -25.66 -7.56 -34.15
CA LEU A 21 -24.64 -7.18 -35.12
C LEU A 21 -23.69 -6.10 -34.58
N LEU A 22 -22.42 -6.48 -34.44
CA LEU A 22 -21.28 -5.59 -34.30
C LEU A 22 -21.25 -4.61 -35.49
N LYS A 23 -21.53 -3.34 -35.25
CA LYS A 23 -21.18 -2.26 -36.18
C LYS A 23 -19.75 -1.80 -35.91
N PRO A 24 -18.85 -1.80 -36.90
CA PRO A 24 -17.46 -1.37 -36.70
C PRO A 24 -17.39 0.14 -36.56
N ILE A 25 -17.03 0.63 -35.37
CA ILE A 25 -16.68 2.03 -35.17
C ILE A 25 -15.26 2.25 -35.71
N LYS A 26 -15.19 3.11 -36.72
CA LYS A 26 -13.96 3.51 -37.42
C LYS A 26 -12.94 4.10 -36.43
N THR A 27 -11.80 3.43 -36.28
CA THR A 27 -10.62 3.99 -35.60
C THR A 27 -10.08 5.18 -36.39
N LYS A 28 -10.24 6.39 -35.86
CA LYS A 28 -9.47 7.56 -36.33
C LYS A 28 -8.00 7.34 -35.93
N LYS A 29 -7.12 7.18 -36.93
CA LYS A 29 -5.67 7.22 -36.75
C LYS A 29 -5.27 8.59 -36.17
N MET A 30 -4.96 8.63 -34.87
CA MET A 30 -4.26 9.77 -34.28
C MET A 30 -2.81 9.74 -34.76
N LYS A 31 -2.44 10.76 -35.55
CA LYS A 31 -1.05 11.01 -35.95
C LYS A 31 -0.24 11.34 -34.69
N MET A 32 0.74 10.51 -34.37
CA MET A 32 1.81 10.88 -33.43
C MET A 32 2.55 12.10 -33.99
N LYS A 33 2.43 13.24 -33.30
CA LYS A 33 3.36 14.35 -33.49
C LYS A 33 4.64 14.01 -32.73
N LYS A 34 5.70 13.67 -33.46
CA LYS A 34 7.09 13.69 -32.96
C LYS A 34 7.35 15.09 -32.41
N LYS A 35 7.58 15.23 -31.11
CA LYS A 35 8.25 16.41 -30.55
C LYS A 35 9.76 16.13 -30.56
N SER A 36 10.46 17.09 -31.14
CA SER A 36 11.91 17.20 -31.34
C SER A 36 12.71 16.99 -30.05
N PRO A 37 13.95 16.46 -30.12
CA PRO A 37 14.89 16.58 -29.02
C PRO A 37 15.32 18.05 -28.93
N GLY A 38 15.00 18.71 -27.82
CA GLY A 38 15.49 20.04 -27.51
C GLY A 38 16.68 19.91 -26.56
N ASN A 39 17.84 20.36 -27.04
CA ASN A 39 19.09 20.46 -26.29
C ASN A 39 18.90 21.10 -24.91
N ALA A 40 19.31 20.40 -23.85
CA ALA A 40 19.75 21.03 -22.62
C ALA A 40 21.21 20.63 -22.41
N ILE A 41 22.04 21.66 -22.34
CA ILE A 41 23.48 21.66 -22.43
C ILE A 41 24.11 21.06 -21.17
N PHE A 42 25.09 20.18 -21.39
CA PHE A 42 26.02 19.68 -20.39
C PHE A 42 26.76 20.82 -19.69
N PHE A 43 26.71 20.83 -18.36
CA PHE A 43 27.74 21.46 -17.53
C PHE A 43 28.11 20.49 -16.40
N ILE A 44 29.14 19.67 -16.63
CA ILE A 44 29.96 19.14 -15.54
C ILE A 44 31.40 19.45 -15.91
N THR A 45 31.93 20.43 -15.19
CA THR A 45 33.31 20.88 -15.20
C THR A 45 34.24 19.75 -14.79
N ALA A 46 35.31 19.59 -15.57
CA ALA A 46 36.45 18.77 -15.24
C ALA A 46 37.22 19.37 -14.05
N MET A 47 37.52 18.55 -13.05
CA MET A 47 38.73 18.69 -12.25
C MET A 47 39.42 17.33 -12.20
N ALA A 48 40.44 17.19 -13.04
CA ALA A 48 41.55 16.30 -12.78
C ALA A 48 42.73 17.19 -12.36
N ILE A 49 43.52 16.76 -11.37
CA ILE A 49 44.99 16.73 -11.42
C ILE A 49 45.56 16.18 -10.08
N ILE A 50 46.21 15.00 -10.19
CA ILE A 50 47.54 14.62 -9.69
C ILE A 50 47.76 14.73 -8.15
N GLY A 51 48.07 13.71 -7.35
CA GLY A 51 48.89 12.51 -7.58
C GLY A 51 50.29 12.71 -6.97
N THR A 52 50.65 12.00 -5.89
CA THR A 52 52.01 11.43 -5.68
C THR A 52 52.10 10.59 -4.40
N LEU A 53 52.89 9.53 -4.54
CA LEU A 53 53.26 8.51 -3.59
C LEU A 53 54.19 9.05 -2.49
N SER A 54 54.14 8.44 -1.30
CA SER A 54 55.35 8.13 -0.55
C SER A 54 55.19 6.81 0.21
N THR A 55 56.27 6.05 0.12
CA THR A 55 56.50 4.71 0.67
C THR A 55 57.10 4.78 2.08
N GLY A 56 56.78 3.77 2.89
CA GLY A 56 57.67 3.24 3.93
C GLY A 56 57.33 3.65 5.36
N CYS A 57 56.94 2.69 6.20
CA CYS A 57 57.89 1.95 7.05
C CYS A 57 57.15 0.88 7.86
N GLN A 58 57.59 -0.37 7.75
CA GLN A 58 57.19 -1.47 8.63
C GLN A 58 57.84 -1.31 10.00
N LYS A 59 57.10 -1.60 11.07
CA LYS A 59 57.63 -2.25 12.27
C LYS A 59 56.57 -3.19 12.85
N GLU A 60 56.84 -4.49 12.76
CA GLU A 60 56.26 -5.51 13.63
C GLU A 60 56.82 -5.34 15.04
N ILE A 61 55.94 -5.39 16.06
CA ILE A 61 56.29 -5.81 17.41
C ILE A 61 55.29 -6.88 17.81
N LYS A 62 55.82 -8.00 18.28
CA LYS A 62 55.12 -9.24 18.65
C LYS A 62 54.21 -9.07 19.87
N GLN A 63 53.13 -9.87 19.83
CA GLN A 63 52.24 -10.35 20.89
C GLN A 63 52.59 -9.98 22.34
N GLU A 64 51.63 -9.36 23.01
CA GLU A 64 51.29 -9.71 24.39
C GLU A 64 49.77 -9.84 24.49
N GLN A 65 49.36 -11.09 24.71
CA GLN A 65 48.00 -11.55 24.89
C GLN A 65 47.74 -11.49 26.39
N ASN A 66 46.84 -10.60 26.85
CA ASN A 66 45.93 -10.82 27.98
C ASN A 66 45.09 -9.57 28.30
N ASN A 67 43.78 -9.81 28.42
CA ASN A 67 42.75 -8.99 29.07
C ASN A 67 42.38 -7.63 28.45
N THR A 68 41.60 -7.69 27.37
CA THR A 68 40.65 -6.62 26.99
C THR A 68 39.27 -7.18 26.65
N ASP A 69 38.73 -8.09 27.47
CA ASP A 69 37.31 -8.51 27.39
C ASP A 69 36.35 -7.58 28.16
N ALA A 70 36.81 -6.40 28.57
CA ALA A 70 35.94 -5.43 29.23
C ALA A 70 36.37 -3.99 28.96
N LEU A 71 36.31 -3.51 27.70
CA LEU A 71 36.02 -2.09 27.39
C LEU A 71 35.98 -1.74 25.87
N VAL A 72 35.39 -2.56 24.99
CA VAL A 72 35.01 -2.16 23.60
C VAL A 72 33.78 -3.02 23.28
N SER A 73 32.54 -2.57 23.10
CA SER A 73 31.97 -1.38 22.47
C SER A 73 30.59 -1.14 23.12
N LYS A 74 30.46 -0.06 23.88
CA LYS A 74 29.18 0.66 23.98
C LYS A 74 29.16 1.61 22.79
N ASN A 75 28.08 1.57 22.00
CA ASN A 75 27.75 2.46 20.87
C ASN A 75 28.18 2.03 19.45
N SER A 76 27.83 0.83 19.02
CA SER A 76 27.21 0.73 17.69
C SER A 76 25.69 0.84 17.88
N LYS A 77 25.09 1.97 17.48
CA LYS A 77 23.67 1.95 17.08
C LYS A 77 23.60 0.92 15.95
N GLU A 78 23.16 -0.30 16.24
CA GLU A 78 22.70 -1.20 15.17
C GLU A 78 21.68 -0.42 14.35
N ALA A 79 21.79 -0.47 13.02
CA ALA A 79 20.85 0.16 12.12
C ALA A 79 19.43 -0.22 12.56
N GLY A 80 18.70 0.79 13.03
CA GLY A 80 17.64 0.64 14.01
C GLY A 80 16.49 -0.23 13.52
N PHE A 81 16.09 -1.14 14.39
CA PHE A 81 14.87 -1.93 14.27
C PHE A 81 13.79 -1.23 15.10
N PHE A 82 12.62 -1.01 14.50
CA PHE A 82 11.53 -0.28 15.12
C PHE A 82 10.24 -1.07 14.96
N GLU A 83 9.79 -1.65 16.05
CA GLU A 83 8.48 -2.30 16.15
C GLU A 83 7.43 -1.25 16.54
N ASN A 84 6.31 -1.26 15.82
CA ASN A 84 5.15 -0.43 16.12
C ASN A 84 3.92 -1.33 16.34
N PRO A 85 3.52 -1.57 17.60
CA PRO A 85 2.32 -2.32 17.92
C PRO A 85 1.04 -1.45 17.86
N ASN A 86 1.18 -0.14 17.61
CA ASN A 86 0.05 0.79 17.64
C ASN A 86 -0.61 0.88 16.27
N ILE A 87 -1.50 -0.06 16.01
CA ILE A 87 -2.42 0.03 14.88
C ILE A 87 -3.48 1.12 15.14
N VAL A 88 -3.76 1.93 14.14
CA VAL A 88 -4.83 2.94 14.17
C VAL A 88 -5.84 2.61 13.08
N HIS A 89 -7.10 2.40 13.44
CA HIS A 89 -8.19 2.18 12.49
C HIS A 89 -8.58 3.48 11.78
N ILE A 90 -8.89 3.40 10.50
CA ILE A 90 -9.16 4.58 9.65
C ILE A 90 -10.66 4.68 9.35
N PRO A 91 -11.41 5.55 10.06
CA PRO A 91 -12.84 5.75 9.78
C PRO A 91 -13.11 6.77 8.67
N LEU A 92 -12.06 7.35 8.06
CA LEU A 92 -12.19 8.54 7.21
C LEU A 92 -12.96 8.30 5.90
N PHE A 93 -12.94 7.07 5.39
CA PHE A 93 -13.51 6.70 4.09
C PHE A 93 -14.73 5.78 4.20
N ILE A 94 -15.28 5.63 5.41
CA ILE A 94 -16.43 4.78 5.66
C ILE A 94 -17.57 5.59 6.30
N GLU A 95 -18.79 5.18 6.00
CA GLU A 95 -20.02 5.77 6.50
C GLU A 95 -21.09 4.70 6.75
N ASP A 96 -22.17 5.08 7.44
CA ASP A 96 -23.36 4.26 7.62
C ASP A 96 -24.35 4.43 6.44
N ALA A 97 -25.46 3.70 6.48
CA ALA A 97 -26.52 3.78 5.48
C ALA A 97 -27.17 5.17 5.31
N ASN A 98 -26.91 6.10 6.23
CA ASN A 98 -27.44 7.47 6.21
C ASN A 98 -26.37 8.50 5.82
N MET A 99 -25.22 8.07 5.29
CA MET A 99 -24.07 8.92 4.94
C MET A 99 -23.50 9.68 6.16
N LYS A 100 -23.49 9.02 7.32
CA LYS A 100 -22.91 9.55 8.56
C LYS A 100 -21.72 8.72 9.00
N PRO A 101 -20.79 9.28 9.81
CA PRO A 101 -19.75 8.48 10.45
C PRO A 101 -20.37 7.28 11.17
N PRO A 102 -19.86 6.05 10.95
CA PRO A 102 -20.48 4.85 11.50
C PRO A 102 -20.23 4.79 13.00
N VAL A 103 -21.25 4.42 13.77
CA VAL A 103 -21.18 4.29 15.23
C VAL A 103 -21.72 2.94 15.67
N GLY A 104 -21.01 2.24 16.55
CA GLY A 104 -21.42 0.95 17.11
C GLY A 104 -21.03 -0.24 16.23
N ASN A 105 -20.67 -1.36 16.88
CA ASN A 105 -20.02 -2.49 16.21
C ASN A 105 -20.89 -3.17 15.13
N ASN A 106 -22.21 -3.14 15.25
CA ASN A 106 -23.10 -3.82 14.29
C ASN A 106 -23.48 -2.94 13.08
N THR A 107 -22.93 -1.73 12.98
CA THR A 107 -23.27 -0.79 11.90
C THR A 107 -22.65 -1.25 10.59
N LEU A 108 -23.49 -1.45 9.58
CA LEU A 108 -23.09 -1.84 8.23
C LEU A 108 -22.37 -0.68 7.51
N LEU A 109 -21.27 -1.00 6.84
CA LEU A 109 -20.37 -0.01 6.26
C LEU A 109 -20.59 0.23 4.77
N TYR A 110 -20.47 1.49 4.40
CA TYR A 110 -20.43 1.99 3.03
C TYR A 110 -19.14 2.77 2.83
N ASP A 111 -18.53 2.69 1.66
CA ASP A 111 -17.51 3.63 1.22
C ASP A 111 -18.15 5.01 1.00
N ASN A 112 -17.55 6.07 1.54
CA ASN A 112 -18.13 7.42 1.49
C ASN A 112 -17.83 8.21 0.21
N ARG A 113 -17.04 7.65 -0.71
CA ARG A 113 -16.73 8.28 -2.01
C ARG A 113 -17.79 7.92 -3.05
N GLY A 114 -18.41 6.74 -2.92
CA GLY A 114 -19.48 6.28 -3.82
C GLY A 114 -20.77 5.80 -3.15
N HIS A 115 -20.87 5.87 -1.81
CA HIS A 115 -21.94 5.22 -1.03
C HIS A 115 -22.12 3.74 -1.40
N THR A 116 -21.00 3.05 -1.64
CA THR A 116 -20.98 1.64 -2.08
C THR A 116 -20.83 0.74 -0.86
N ARG A 117 -21.60 -0.35 -0.80
CA ARG A 117 -21.50 -1.30 0.32
C ARG A 117 -20.10 -1.90 0.39
N VAL A 118 -19.51 -1.89 1.59
CA VAL A 118 -18.26 -2.63 1.86
C VAL A 118 -18.63 -4.09 2.07
N LEU A 119 -18.33 -4.94 1.09
CA LEU A 119 -18.66 -6.36 1.13
C LEU A 119 -17.45 -7.21 1.52
N ALA A 120 -17.68 -8.26 2.30
CA ALA A 120 -16.72 -9.33 2.53
C ALA A 120 -16.71 -10.33 1.35
N PRO A 121 -15.68 -11.18 1.21
CA PRO A 121 -15.60 -12.15 0.11
C PRO A 121 -16.74 -13.18 0.04
N ASP A 122 -17.42 -13.45 1.16
CA ASP A 122 -18.60 -14.32 1.21
C ASP A 122 -19.91 -13.59 0.83
N GLY A 123 -19.84 -12.29 0.55
CA GLY A 123 -20.94 -11.45 0.10
C GLY A 123 -21.75 -10.76 1.19
N HIS A 124 -21.48 -10.99 2.49
CA HIS A 124 -22.13 -10.19 3.53
C HIS A 124 -21.54 -8.77 3.57
N GLN A 125 -22.33 -7.81 4.04
CA GLN A 125 -21.86 -6.44 4.21
C GLN A 125 -21.14 -6.30 5.54
N VAL A 126 -19.90 -5.81 5.49
CA VAL A 126 -19.00 -5.67 6.63
C VAL A 126 -19.58 -4.70 7.65
N THR A 127 -19.49 -5.07 8.92
CA THR A 127 -19.84 -4.21 10.05
C THR A 127 -18.63 -3.40 10.55
N LEU A 128 -18.89 -2.30 11.26
CA LEU A 128 -17.82 -1.52 11.91
C LEU A 128 -16.98 -2.36 12.89
N GLY A 129 -17.60 -3.32 13.58
CA GLY A 129 -16.91 -4.22 14.51
C GLY A 129 -15.93 -5.15 13.80
N GLU A 130 -16.34 -5.74 12.68
CA GLU A 130 -15.46 -6.57 11.84
C GLU A 130 -14.34 -5.73 11.25
N PHE A 131 -14.67 -4.55 10.72
CA PHE A 131 -13.70 -3.62 10.15
C PHE A 131 -12.65 -3.18 11.18
N ASN A 132 -13.06 -2.97 12.43
CA ASN A 132 -12.16 -2.57 13.51
C ASN A 132 -11.52 -3.74 14.27
N SER A 133 -11.74 -4.99 13.84
CA SER A 133 -11.18 -6.14 14.53
C SER A 133 -9.69 -6.37 14.23
N VAL A 134 -9.14 -5.69 13.22
CA VAL A 134 -7.73 -5.81 12.85
C VAL A 134 -6.82 -5.41 14.01
N SER A 135 -5.83 -6.26 14.28
CA SER A 135 -4.76 -6.02 15.23
C SER A 135 -3.45 -6.61 14.73
N GLY A 136 -2.32 -6.15 15.27
CA GLY A 136 -1.01 -6.63 14.87
C GLY A 136 0.08 -5.59 15.10
N TYR A 137 1.21 -5.79 14.45
CA TYR A 137 2.37 -4.91 14.54
C TYR A 137 3.07 -4.77 13.18
N ALA A 138 3.86 -3.69 13.07
CA ALA A 138 4.75 -3.44 11.95
C ALA A 138 6.19 -3.29 12.45
N ASP A 139 7.10 -4.07 11.88
CA ASP A 139 8.53 -3.95 12.10
C ASP A 139 9.16 -3.20 10.94
N VAL A 140 9.94 -2.17 11.24
CA VAL A 140 10.64 -1.36 10.24
C VAL A 140 12.12 -1.34 10.52
N LYS A 141 12.92 -1.55 9.47
CA LYS A 141 14.36 -1.46 9.52
C LYS A 141 14.91 -0.80 8.26
N CYS A 142 15.80 0.16 8.45
CA CYS A 142 16.55 0.73 7.33
C CYS A 142 17.77 -0.11 7.00
N ILE A 143 17.87 -0.50 5.73
CA ILE A 143 18.93 -1.32 5.16
C ILE A 143 19.52 -0.61 3.93
N ASN A 144 20.61 -1.15 3.37
CA ASN A 144 21.26 -0.54 2.20
C ASN A 144 20.34 -0.43 0.97
N ALA A 145 19.35 -1.32 0.84
CA ALA A 145 18.42 -1.34 -0.28
C ALA A 145 17.22 -0.41 -0.12
N GLY A 146 17.03 0.20 1.06
CA GLY A 146 15.87 1.01 1.39
C GLY A 146 15.32 0.72 2.79
N THR A 147 14.02 0.93 2.95
CA THR A 147 13.30 0.59 4.19
C THR A 147 12.62 -0.77 4.05
N HIS A 148 13.03 -1.73 4.87
CA HIS A 148 12.36 -3.02 5.00
C HIS A 148 11.24 -2.90 6.03
N ALA A 149 10.01 -3.17 5.62
CA ALA A 149 8.85 -3.24 6.49
C ALA A 149 8.28 -4.66 6.50
N VAL A 150 7.94 -5.17 7.69
CA VAL A 150 7.30 -6.46 7.90
C VAL A 150 6.05 -6.27 8.75
N PHE A 151 4.96 -6.95 8.40
CA PHE A 151 3.67 -6.85 9.09
C PHE A 151 3.19 -8.22 9.51
N HIS A 152 2.61 -8.29 10.70
CA HIS A 152 1.94 -9.48 11.21
C HIS A 152 0.58 -9.08 11.76
N LEU A 153 -0.49 -9.60 11.17
CA LEU A 153 -1.85 -9.12 11.37
C LEU A 153 -2.82 -10.25 11.65
N THR A 154 -3.82 -9.96 12.47
CA THR A 154 -4.97 -10.81 12.78
C THR A 154 -6.25 -9.98 12.83
N GLY A 155 -7.42 -10.62 12.82
CA GLY A 155 -8.70 -9.91 12.77
C GLY A 155 -8.94 -9.19 11.43
N LEU A 156 -8.27 -9.62 10.36
CA LEU A 156 -8.59 -9.18 9.00
C LEU A 156 -9.89 -9.82 8.54
N ILE A 157 -10.54 -9.20 7.54
CA ILE A 157 -11.71 -9.80 6.90
C ILE A 157 -11.26 -11.14 6.25
N PRO A 158 -11.87 -12.28 6.60
CA PRO A 158 -11.45 -13.58 6.08
C PRO A 158 -11.43 -13.65 4.56
N ASN A 159 -10.33 -14.19 4.00
CA ASN A 159 -10.08 -14.26 2.55
C ASN A 159 -10.03 -12.90 1.83
N GLY A 160 -9.99 -11.78 2.58
CA GLY A 160 -9.94 -10.44 2.01
C GLY A 160 -8.60 -10.15 1.32
N VAL A 161 -8.63 -9.38 0.23
CA VAL A 161 -7.42 -8.88 -0.44
C VAL A 161 -7.02 -7.55 0.18
N TYR A 162 -5.73 -7.43 0.47
CA TYR A 162 -5.14 -6.27 1.12
C TYR A 162 -3.97 -5.71 0.32
N THR A 163 -3.83 -4.39 0.29
CA THR A 163 -2.61 -3.71 -0.15
C THR A 163 -2.05 -2.77 0.92
N PHE A 164 -0.75 -2.50 0.84
CA PHE A 164 -0.03 -1.60 1.73
C PHE A 164 0.53 -0.38 1.01
N TRP A 165 0.42 0.77 1.66
CA TRP A 165 0.78 2.08 1.12
C TRP A 165 1.70 2.83 2.07
N VAL A 166 2.66 3.54 1.50
CA VAL A 166 3.51 4.50 2.19
C VAL A 166 2.91 5.88 1.98
N VAL A 167 2.57 6.56 3.07
CA VAL A 167 2.11 7.96 3.05
C VAL A 167 3.07 8.79 3.89
N THR A 168 3.65 9.84 3.31
CA THR A 168 4.65 10.68 4.00
C THR A 168 4.16 12.10 4.17
N PHE A 169 4.54 12.71 5.29
CA PHE A 169 4.12 14.06 5.66
C PHE A 169 5.32 14.92 6.03
N LYS A 170 5.25 16.21 5.68
CA LYS A 170 6.12 17.25 6.25
C LYS A 170 5.56 17.75 7.58
N SER A 171 6.38 18.46 8.36
CA SER A 171 5.91 19.17 9.56
C SER A 171 4.69 20.07 9.25
N PRO A 172 3.65 20.09 10.10
CA PRO A 172 3.52 19.48 11.43
C PRO A 172 3.10 18.00 11.47
N GLY A 173 3.02 17.32 10.33
CA GLY A 173 2.64 15.92 10.21
C GLY A 173 1.23 15.72 9.68
N PHE A 174 0.65 14.54 9.89
CA PHE A 174 -0.69 14.20 9.47
C PHE A 174 -1.74 15.15 10.07
N ASP A 175 -2.63 15.60 9.21
CA ASP A 175 -3.88 16.26 9.54
C ASP A 175 -4.99 15.70 8.63
N PRO A 176 -6.25 15.65 9.06
CA PRO A 176 -7.34 15.05 8.27
C PRO A 176 -7.65 15.73 6.93
N THR A 177 -7.07 16.91 6.65
CA THR A 177 -7.20 17.58 5.34
C THR A 177 -6.08 17.18 4.37
N PHE A 178 -5.10 16.40 4.83
CA PHE A 178 -3.90 15.99 4.09
C PHE A 178 -3.05 17.17 3.57
N ALA A 179 -3.20 18.37 4.15
CA ALA A 179 -2.49 19.57 3.69
C ALA A 179 -0.95 19.44 3.77
N ASN A 180 -0.47 18.55 4.64
CA ASN A 180 0.94 18.28 4.85
C ASN A 180 1.45 16.99 4.19
N GLN A 181 0.62 16.28 3.43
CA GLN A 181 1.05 15.11 2.69
C GLN A 181 2.02 15.52 1.57
N ILE A 182 3.13 14.79 1.44
CA ILE A 182 4.19 15.07 0.47
C ILE A 182 4.57 13.86 -0.38
N GLY A 183 4.06 12.67 -0.05
CA GLY A 183 4.25 11.47 -0.84
C GLY A 183 3.21 10.41 -0.57
N GLU A 184 2.90 9.64 -1.61
CA GLU A 184 2.04 8.47 -1.55
C GLU A 184 2.47 7.44 -2.60
N GLY A 185 2.47 6.16 -2.22
CA GLY A 185 2.59 5.08 -3.18
C GLY A 185 2.64 3.70 -2.54
N ALA A 186 2.71 2.69 -3.40
CA ALA A 186 2.75 1.30 -2.99
C ALA A 186 3.96 1.02 -2.09
N LEU A 187 3.76 0.25 -1.02
CA LEU A 187 4.86 -0.28 -0.24
C LEU A 187 5.67 -1.27 -1.08
N GLY A 188 7.00 -1.17 -1.05
CA GLY A 188 7.88 -2.01 -1.85
C GLY A 188 8.13 -1.44 -3.24
N ALA A 189 8.06 -2.29 -4.27
CA ALA A 189 8.22 -1.87 -5.65
C ALA A 189 7.09 -0.91 -6.10
N PRO A 190 7.39 0.20 -6.82
CA PRO A 190 6.39 1.15 -7.28
C PRO A 190 5.33 0.59 -8.25
N ASP A 191 5.55 -0.58 -8.83
CA ASP A 191 4.55 -1.27 -9.66
C ASP A 191 3.49 -2.03 -8.84
N GLY A 192 3.62 -2.06 -7.51
CA GLY A 192 2.73 -2.76 -6.58
C GLY A 192 2.89 -4.27 -6.56
N SER A 193 3.90 -4.83 -7.20
CA SER A 193 4.14 -6.29 -7.21
C SER A 193 4.44 -6.88 -5.83
N GLN A 194 4.73 -6.05 -4.83
CA GLN A 194 5.16 -6.44 -3.49
C GLN A 194 4.25 -5.91 -2.37
N ASN A 195 3.17 -5.20 -2.70
CA ASN A 195 2.40 -4.47 -1.69
C ASN A 195 1.15 -5.22 -1.21
N SER A 196 0.91 -6.46 -1.65
CA SER A 196 -0.37 -7.13 -1.44
C SER A 196 -0.26 -8.52 -0.82
N PHE A 197 -1.35 -8.92 -0.16
CA PHE A 197 -1.60 -10.31 0.25
C PHE A 197 -3.10 -10.58 0.36
N THR A 198 -3.47 -11.86 0.40
CA THR A 198 -4.83 -12.30 0.74
C THR A 198 -4.84 -12.86 2.16
N ALA A 199 -5.74 -12.38 3.00
CA ALA A 199 -5.90 -12.88 4.36
C ALA A 199 -6.31 -14.36 4.35
N THR A 200 -5.94 -15.10 5.39
CA THR A 200 -6.38 -16.48 5.56
C THR A 200 -7.89 -16.54 5.84
N SER A 201 -8.45 -17.75 5.78
CA SER A 201 -9.83 -18.02 6.20
C SER A 201 -10.10 -17.74 7.69
N THR A 202 -9.05 -17.58 8.49
CA THR A 202 -9.12 -17.20 9.92
C THR A 202 -8.81 -15.73 10.16
N GLY A 203 -8.68 -14.92 9.10
CA GLY A 203 -8.42 -13.49 9.21
C GLY A 203 -6.99 -13.14 9.65
N SER A 204 -6.00 -13.95 9.29
CA SER A 204 -4.57 -13.68 9.54
C SER A 204 -3.84 -13.29 8.25
N GLY A 205 -2.76 -12.54 8.37
CA GLY A 205 -1.98 -12.11 7.21
C GLY A 205 -0.60 -11.59 7.57
N SER A 206 0.31 -11.60 6.60
CA SER A 206 1.64 -11.04 6.75
C SER A 206 2.17 -10.52 5.42
N LEU A 207 2.96 -9.47 5.47
CA LEU A 207 3.63 -8.87 4.31
C LEU A 207 5.06 -8.50 4.68
N SER A 208 5.99 -8.62 3.73
CA SER A 208 7.37 -8.16 3.87
C SER A 208 7.81 -7.52 2.56
N ALA A 209 8.19 -6.25 2.60
CA ALA A 209 8.56 -5.49 1.41
C ALA A 209 9.67 -4.48 1.69
N ILE A 210 10.46 -4.15 0.67
CA ILE A 210 11.54 -3.16 0.76
C ILE A 210 11.20 -1.97 -0.14
N THR A 211 10.96 -0.81 0.45
CA THR A 211 10.77 0.44 -0.28
C THR A 211 12.12 1.11 -0.49
N SER A 212 12.62 1.10 -1.73
CA SER A 212 13.86 1.78 -2.11
C SER A 212 13.67 3.30 -2.19
N ALA A 213 14.78 4.04 -2.09
CA ALA A 213 14.77 5.49 -2.33
C ALA A 213 14.26 5.81 -3.74
N GLY A 214 13.58 6.94 -3.88
CA GLY A 214 13.15 7.46 -5.18
C GLY A 214 11.66 7.77 -5.25
N PRO A 215 11.12 7.91 -6.46
CA PRO A 215 9.71 8.25 -6.67
C PRO A 215 8.77 7.19 -6.12
N LEU A 216 7.70 7.64 -5.48
CA LEU A 216 6.58 6.78 -5.12
C LEU A 216 5.61 6.62 -6.31
N SER A 217 4.77 5.59 -6.27
CA SER A 217 3.93 5.20 -7.40
C SER A 217 2.81 6.18 -7.75
N GLU A 218 2.29 6.94 -6.77
CA GLU A 218 1.27 7.97 -7.01
C GLU A 218 1.92 9.34 -7.16
N PHE A 219 2.60 9.83 -6.12
CA PHE A 219 3.33 11.10 -6.15
C PHE A 219 4.39 11.22 -5.07
N GLY A 220 5.30 12.19 -5.25
CA GLY A 220 6.37 12.47 -4.31
C GLY A 220 7.52 11.46 -4.42
N SER A 221 8.41 11.51 -3.44
CA SER A 221 9.57 10.61 -3.35
C SER A 221 9.99 10.44 -1.91
N VAL A 222 10.71 9.36 -1.63
CA VAL A 222 11.28 9.08 -0.31
C VAL A 222 12.79 8.94 -0.36
N GLY A 223 13.43 9.27 0.77
CA GLY A 223 14.84 8.98 0.98
C GLY A 223 15.14 7.48 1.07
N ASN A 224 16.41 7.14 1.31
CA ASN A 224 16.83 5.74 1.49
C ASN A 224 16.24 5.07 2.74
N CYS A 225 15.75 5.87 3.69
CA CYS A 225 15.20 5.39 4.94
C CYS A 225 13.96 6.22 5.26
N LEU A 226 12.80 5.58 5.41
CA LEU A 226 11.53 6.26 5.71
C LEU A 226 11.59 6.99 7.05
N SER A 227 12.50 6.62 7.95
CA SER A 227 12.68 7.34 9.20
C SER A 227 13.35 8.71 9.08
N SER A 228 13.83 9.08 7.88
CA SER A 228 14.23 10.46 7.59
C SER A 228 13.05 11.40 7.34
N GLU A 229 11.86 10.86 7.04
CA GLU A 229 10.66 11.66 6.87
C GLU A 229 10.13 12.16 8.23
N PHE A 230 9.44 13.29 8.24
CA PHE A 230 8.91 13.86 9.48
C PHE A 230 7.82 12.96 10.08
N GLU A 231 6.97 12.38 9.25
CA GLU A 231 6.01 11.37 9.64
C GLU A 231 5.69 10.47 8.44
N VAL A 232 5.55 9.17 8.72
CA VAL A 232 5.21 8.14 7.75
C VAL A 232 4.08 7.29 8.28
N HIS A 233 3.05 7.08 7.48
CA HIS A 233 2.00 6.10 7.78
C HIS A 233 2.15 4.93 6.82
N LEU A 234 2.21 3.71 7.36
CA LEU A 234 2.11 2.48 6.59
C LEU A 234 0.65 2.02 6.65
N VAL A 235 -0.09 2.23 5.56
CA VAL A 235 -1.55 2.11 5.51
C VAL A 235 -1.94 0.80 4.86
N GLY A 236 -2.77 0.00 5.54
CA GLY A 236 -3.40 -1.19 5.00
C GLY A 236 -4.79 -0.87 4.43
N ALA A 237 -5.00 -1.19 3.15
CA ALA A 237 -6.27 -1.01 2.44
C ALA A 237 -6.91 -2.36 2.13
N TYR A 238 -8.21 -2.48 2.43
CA TYR A 238 -9.04 -3.63 2.06
C TYR A 238 -9.66 -3.42 0.68
N HIS A 239 -9.61 -4.43 -0.19
CA HIS A 239 -10.18 -4.39 -1.55
C HIS A 239 -11.54 -5.08 -1.60
N ILE A 240 -12.59 -4.28 -1.80
CA ILE A 240 -13.99 -4.71 -1.89
C ILE A 240 -14.22 -5.53 -3.17
N ASP A 241 -13.48 -5.22 -4.24
CA ASP A 241 -13.54 -5.94 -5.51
C ASP A 241 -12.71 -7.23 -5.55
N ASN A 242 -11.99 -7.53 -4.47
CA ASN A 242 -11.10 -8.68 -4.35
C ASN A 242 -9.97 -8.71 -5.41
N LEU A 243 -9.52 -7.54 -5.87
CA LEU A 243 -8.44 -7.39 -6.84
C LEU A 243 -7.27 -6.58 -6.24
N THR A 244 -6.14 -6.62 -6.95
CA THR A 244 -5.02 -5.70 -6.73
C THR A 244 -4.83 -4.88 -7.99
N HIS A 245 -4.50 -3.60 -7.85
CA HIS A 245 -4.39 -2.66 -8.98
C HIS A 245 -2.94 -2.18 -9.20
N GLY A 246 -1.97 -2.96 -8.73
CA GLY A 246 -0.55 -2.68 -8.85
C GLY A 246 -0.15 -1.42 -8.07
N GLY A 247 0.57 -0.52 -8.73
CA GLY A 247 1.06 0.73 -8.15
C GLY A 247 -0.03 1.73 -7.77
N ASN A 248 -1.29 1.44 -8.09
CA ASN A 248 -2.45 2.26 -7.75
C ASN A 248 -3.39 1.51 -6.79
N PRO A 249 -4.04 2.19 -5.84
CA PRO A 249 -4.92 1.53 -4.88
C PRO A 249 -6.23 1.03 -5.48
N GLY A 250 -6.68 1.55 -6.63
CA GLY A 250 -7.85 1.02 -7.32
C GLY A 250 -8.24 1.81 -8.56
N VAL A 251 -8.86 1.13 -9.53
CA VAL A 251 -9.37 1.79 -10.76
C VAL A 251 -10.53 2.75 -10.48
N ASP A 252 -11.24 2.56 -9.37
CA ASP A 252 -12.31 3.41 -8.87
C ASP A 252 -12.14 3.56 -7.35
N LEU A 253 -12.46 4.75 -6.83
CA LEU A 253 -12.46 5.05 -5.40
C LEU A 253 -13.38 4.11 -4.61
N SER A 254 -14.39 3.50 -5.25
CA SER A 254 -15.36 2.61 -4.58
C SER A 254 -14.95 1.13 -4.54
N THR A 255 -13.71 0.79 -4.91
CA THR A 255 -13.25 -0.62 -4.99
C THR A 255 -12.38 -1.06 -3.82
N TRP A 256 -11.96 -0.13 -2.97
CA TRP A 256 -11.07 -0.39 -1.84
C TRP A 256 -11.30 0.65 -0.75
N VAL A 257 -10.92 0.36 0.50
CA VAL A 257 -11.02 1.31 1.63
C VAL A 257 -9.79 1.17 2.54
N PRO A 258 -9.11 2.28 2.93
CA PRO A 258 -8.13 2.25 4.00
C PRO A 258 -8.78 1.73 5.29
N GLN A 259 -8.23 0.66 5.86
CA GLN A 259 -8.78 0.03 7.07
C GLN A 259 -7.99 0.41 8.31
N PHE A 260 -6.66 0.44 8.20
CA PHE A 260 -5.78 0.71 9.33
C PHE A 260 -4.46 1.33 8.88
N ALA A 261 -3.72 1.91 9.82
CA ALA A 261 -2.37 2.42 9.61
C ALA A 261 -1.46 2.14 10.81
N PHE A 262 -0.16 2.10 10.52
CA PHE A 262 0.92 2.20 11.50
C PHE A 262 1.61 3.56 11.33
N PRO A 263 1.35 4.55 12.20
CA PRO A 263 1.98 5.85 12.12
C PRO A 263 3.35 5.83 12.81
N PHE A 264 4.35 6.40 12.15
CA PHE A 264 5.70 6.59 12.66
C PHE A 264 6.05 8.07 12.58
N LYS A 265 6.49 8.66 13.69
CA LYS A 265 7.04 10.02 13.72
C LYS A 265 8.56 9.92 13.57
N GLY A 266 9.15 10.84 12.79
CA GLY A 266 10.54 10.78 12.33
C GLY A 266 11.57 10.51 13.43
N GLY A 267 12.71 9.92 13.03
CA GLY A 267 13.77 9.49 13.94
C GLY A 267 13.57 8.10 14.55
N PHE A 268 12.67 7.31 13.97
CA PHE A 268 12.60 5.86 14.13
C PHE A 268 13.57 5.18 13.13
#